data_AF-A0A399YMP0-F1
#
_entry.id   AF-A0A399YMP0-F1
#
_cell.length_a   1.000
_cell.length_b   1.000
_cell.length_c   1.000
_cell.angle_alpha   90.00
_cell.angle_beta   90.00
_cell.angle_gamma   90.00
#
_symmetry.space_group_name_H-M   'P 1'
#
loop_
_entity.id
_entity.type
_entity.pdbx_description
1 polymer ?
#
loop_
_entity_poly.entity_id
_entity_poly.type
_entity_poly.pdbx_seq_one_letter_code
_entity_poly.pdbx_strand_id
1 'polypeptide(L)'
;MKKPVAIFFVMIVGALALTLIIGRVWANPGALDLSWGSGGVASIAFSENGDGMTAGHLDADGNVVAVGWVDGYPGAFGVARLLPDGSLDPSFGEEGLVMTRFSTDADLPNAPWSVGPRLGGGYLVAGEICDADYVVCEWVSAA
;
A
#
# COMPACT_ATOMS: atom_id res chain seq x y z
N MET A 1 63.30 54.67 14.94
CA MET A 1 63.18 54.48 13.48
C MET A 1 61.78 53.92 13.18
N LYS A 2 61.07 54.49 12.19
CA LYS A 2 59.66 54.23 11.84
C LYS A 2 59.57 53.41 10.53
N LYS A 3 58.73 52.34 10.56
CA LYS A 3 57.85 51.72 9.51
C LYS A 3 58.49 51.02 8.27
N PRO A 4 57.80 50.06 7.57
CA PRO A 4 56.33 49.88 7.47
C PRO A 4 55.75 48.43 7.55
N VAL A 5 54.43 48.39 7.36
CA VAL A 5 53.41 47.32 7.52
C VAL A 5 53.24 46.48 6.24
N ALA A 6 52.85 45.20 6.35
CA ALA A 6 52.01 44.52 5.36
C ALA A 6 51.18 43.39 6.02
N ILE A 7 49.88 43.38 5.70
CA ILE A 7 48.79 42.50 6.16
C ILE A 7 48.72 41.27 5.25
N PHE A 8 48.55 40.06 5.80
CA PHE A 8 48.03 38.91 5.05
C PHE A 8 47.01 38.13 5.89
N PHE A 9 45.75 38.17 5.43
CA PHE A 9 44.61 37.38 5.87
C PHE A 9 44.81 35.92 5.40
N VAL A 10 44.72 34.92 6.29
CA VAL A 10 44.58 33.51 5.91
C VAL A 10 43.51 32.86 6.78
N MET A 11 42.30 32.74 6.22
CA MET A 11 41.24 31.84 6.67
C MET A 11 41.58 30.43 6.17
N ILE A 12 41.78 29.45 7.07
CA ILE A 12 41.79 28.03 6.70
C ILE A 12 40.73 27.30 7.53
N VAL A 13 39.57 27.16 6.89
CA VAL A 13 38.64 26.01 6.86
C VAL A 13 38.80 25.00 8.01
N GLY A 14 37.98 25.16 9.05
CA GLY A 14 37.71 24.12 10.03
C GLY A 14 36.75 23.09 9.42
N ALA A 15 37.24 21.85 9.28
CA ALA A 15 36.54 20.58 9.08
C ALA A 15 35.08 20.64 8.57
N LEU A 16 34.90 20.22 7.31
CA LEU A 16 33.63 19.66 6.82
C LEU A 16 33.26 18.46 7.71
N ALA A 17 32.49 18.69 8.76
CA ALA A 17 31.53 17.69 9.22
C ALA A 17 30.35 17.78 8.25
N LEU A 18 30.44 17.07 7.12
CA LEU A 18 29.27 16.77 6.32
C LEU A 18 28.42 15.79 7.15
N THR A 19 27.67 16.32 8.11
CA THR A 19 26.55 15.56 8.67
C THR A 19 25.59 15.39 7.51
N LEU A 20 25.60 14.19 6.91
CA LEU A 20 24.58 13.74 5.99
C LEU A 20 23.29 13.64 6.82
N ILE A 21 22.63 14.78 7.02
CA ILE A 21 21.25 14.82 7.44
C ILE A 21 20.52 14.28 6.21
N ILE A 22 20.38 12.96 6.12
CA ILE A 22 19.24 12.39 5.41
C ILE A 22 18.05 12.73 6.29
N GLY A 23 17.71 14.02 6.31
CA GLY A 23 16.45 14.46 6.86
C GLY A 23 15.45 13.64 6.09
N ARG A 24 14.69 12.80 6.77
CA ARG A 24 13.41 12.36 6.24
C ARG A 24 12.80 13.64 5.70
N VAL A 25 12.72 13.75 4.38
CA VAL A 25 11.91 14.78 3.76
C VAL A 25 10.52 14.37 4.18
N TRP A 26 10.07 14.93 5.31
CA TRP A 26 8.71 14.74 5.75
C TRP A 26 7.88 15.26 4.59
N ALA A 27 7.12 14.35 3.98
CA ALA A 27 6.11 14.73 3.01
C ALA A 27 5.34 15.92 3.60
N ASN A 28 5.20 17.00 2.83
CA ASN A 28 4.24 18.04 3.22
C ASN A 28 2.91 17.35 3.49
N PRO A 29 2.12 17.75 4.51
CA PRO A 29 0.81 17.15 4.73
C PRO A 29 0.01 17.06 3.41
N GLY A 30 -0.41 15.86 3.05
CA GLY A 30 -1.09 15.57 1.77
C GLY A 30 -0.19 15.18 0.59
N ALA A 31 1.14 15.19 0.74
CA ALA A 31 2.06 14.62 -0.24
C ALA A 31 2.16 13.09 -0.05
N LEU A 32 2.39 12.39 -1.16
CA LEU A 32 2.60 10.93 -1.15
C LEU A 32 3.84 10.56 -0.33
N ASP A 33 3.74 9.43 0.37
CA ASP A 33 4.91 8.79 0.99
C ASP A 33 5.71 8.06 -0.09
N LEU A 34 6.77 8.70 -0.59
CA LEU A 34 7.60 8.15 -1.64
C LEU A 34 8.43 6.92 -1.20
N SER A 35 8.45 6.59 0.08
CA SER A 35 9.09 5.37 0.57
C SER A 35 8.20 4.12 0.48
N TRP A 36 6.91 4.30 0.17
CA TRP A 36 5.95 3.23 0.03
C TRP A 36 5.70 2.88 -1.44
N GLY A 37 5.77 1.58 -1.77
CA GLY A 37 5.60 1.07 -3.12
C GLY A 37 6.55 1.72 -4.13
N SER A 38 6.07 1.89 -5.37
CA SER A 38 6.78 2.60 -6.42
C SER A 38 6.33 4.06 -6.47
N GLY A 39 7.04 4.92 -5.73
CA GLY A 39 6.80 6.37 -5.73
C GLY A 39 5.52 6.77 -4.99
N GLY A 40 5.17 6.05 -3.92
CA GLY A 40 3.95 6.26 -3.13
C GLY A 40 2.72 5.54 -3.64
N VAL A 41 2.90 4.61 -4.60
CA VAL A 41 1.81 3.84 -5.21
C VAL A 41 2.22 2.38 -5.34
N ALA A 42 1.30 1.48 -5.01
CA ALA A 42 1.39 0.07 -5.36
C ALA A 42 0.34 -0.23 -6.42
N SER A 43 0.74 -0.94 -7.48
CA SER A 43 -0.14 -1.38 -8.54
C SER A 43 -0.26 -2.90 -8.46
N ILE A 44 -1.50 -3.38 -8.40
CA ILE A 44 -1.82 -4.79 -8.20
C ILE A 44 -2.56 -5.25 -9.45
N ALA A 45 -2.12 -6.36 -10.03
CA ALA A 45 -2.79 -6.99 -11.16
C ALA A 45 -3.30 -8.36 -10.70
N PHE A 46 -4.62 -8.54 -10.70
CA PHE A 46 -5.26 -9.83 -10.50
C PHE A 46 -5.51 -10.54 -11.83
N SER A 47 -5.67 -9.77 -12.91
CA SER A 47 -5.90 -10.29 -14.26
C SER A 47 -5.06 -9.55 -15.30
N GLU A 48 -5.08 -10.03 -16.54
CA GLU A 48 -4.55 -9.30 -17.70
C GLU A 48 -5.47 -8.15 -18.16
N ASN A 49 -6.68 -8.06 -17.58
CA ASN A 49 -7.66 -7.02 -17.86
C ASN A 49 -7.57 -5.88 -16.82
N GLY A 50 -8.50 -4.92 -16.87
CA GLY A 50 -8.49 -3.80 -15.95
C GLY A 50 -9.18 -4.12 -14.63
N ASP A 51 -8.46 -4.17 -13.52
CA ASP A 51 -9.03 -4.44 -12.20
C ASP A 51 -9.37 -3.14 -11.44
N GLY A 52 -10.28 -3.22 -10.47
CA GLY A 52 -10.68 -2.06 -9.68
C GLY A 52 -10.67 -2.31 -8.17
N MET A 53 -9.82 -1.59 -7.44
CA MET A 53 -9.89 -1.51 -5.99
C MET A 53 -11.03 -0.62 -5.52
N THR A 54 -11.74 -1.07 -4.49
CA THR A 54 -12.93 -0.39 -3.95
C THR A 54 -12.80 -0.04 -2.47
N ALA A 55 -12.05 -0.82 -1.70
CA ALA A 55 -11.79 -0.55 -0.29
C ALA A 55 -10.41 -1.03 0.14
N GLY A 56 -9.94 -0.49 1.27
CA GLY A 56 -8.69 -0.91 1.89
C GLY A 56 -8.71 -0.78 3.40
N HIS A 57 -7.87 -1.57 4.07
CA HIS A 57 -7.69 -1.57 5.52
C HIS A 57 -6.21 -1.66 5.87
N LEU A 58 -5.77 -0.89 6.87
CA LEU A 58 -4.42 -0.98 7.44
C LEU A 58 -4.50 -1.80 8.73
N ASP A 59 -3.76 -2.90 8.81
CA ASP A 59 -3.71 -3.73 10.01
C ASP A 59 -2.70 -3.19 11.06
N ALA A 60 -2.66 -3.84 12.23
CA ALA A 60 -1.83 -3.41 13.35
C ALA A 60 -0.32 -3.55 13.08
N ASP A 61 0.07 -4.40 12.14
CA ASP A 61 1.46 -4.61 11.72
C ASP A 61 1.88 -3.65 10.61
N GLY A 62 0.94 -2.81 10.13
CA GLY A 62 1.16 -1.84 9.06
C GLY A 62 1.00 -2.41 7.66
N ASN A 63 0.48 -3.64 7.52
CA ASN A 63 0.14 -4.19 6.22
C ASN A 63 -1.16 -3.57 5.71
N VAL A 64 -1.26 -3.40 4.39
CA VAL A 64 -2.48 -2.96 3.73
C VAL A 64 -3.20 -4.16 3.17
N VAL A 65 -4.48 -4.31 3.49
CA VAL A 65 -5.38 -5.21 2.77
C VAL A 65 -6.25 -4.41 1.84
N ALA A 66 -6.15 -4.71 0.55
CA ALA A 66 -6.90 -4.11 -0.52
C ALA A 66 -7.96 -5.09 -1.03
N VAL A 67 -9.16 -4.61 -1.32
CA VAL A 67 -10.22 -5.40 -1.94
C VAL A 67 -10.79 -4.71 -3.16
N GLY A 68 -11.28 -5.51 -4.11
CA GLY A 68 -11.78 -5.01 -5.38
C GLY A 68 -12.50 -6.06 -6.21
N TRP A 69 -12.95 -5.64 -7.38
CA TRP A 69 -13.46 -6.52 -8.43
C TRP A 69 -12.35 -6.81 -9.44
N VAL A 70 -12.45 -7.97 -10.10
CA VAL A 70 -11.45 -8.47 -11.06
C VAL A 70 -12.10 -8.62 -12.43
N ASP A 71 -11.56 -7.92 -13.45
CA ASP A 71 -12.14 -7.97 -14.79
C ASP A 71 -11.83 -9.27 -15.52
N GLY A 72 -12.76 -9.73 -16.35
CA GLY A 72 -12.76 -11.07 -16.92
C GLY A 72 -13.12 -12.18 -15.92
N TYR A 73 -13.34 -11.85 -14.64
CA TYR A 73 -13.83 -12.77 -13.62
C TYR A 73 -15.13 -12.26 -12.98
N PRO A 74 -16.26 -12.33 -13.70
CA PRO A 74 -17.57 -11.99 -13.14
C PRO A 74 -17.81 -12.63 -11.78
N GLY A 75 -18.41 -11.90 -10.83
CA GLY A 75 -18.69 -12.41 -9.49
C GLY A 75 -17.46 -12.57 -8.60
N ALA A 76 -16.26 -12.14 -9.03
CA ALA A 76 -15.05 -12.32 -8.25
C ALA A 76 -14.69 -11.10 -7.40
N PHE A 77 -14.37 -11.37 -6.13
CA PHE A 77 -13.65 -10.43 -5.28
C PHE A 77 -12.18 -10.79 -5.29
N GLY A 78 -11.34 -9.80 -5.58
CA GLY A 78 -9.90 -9.84 -5.37
C GLY A 78 -9.56 -9.26 -3.99
N VAL A 79 -8.68 -9.93 -3.26
CA VAL A 79 -8.11 -9.48 -1.99
C VAL A 79 -6.60 -9.55 -2.11
N ALA A 80 -5.92 -8.43 -1.88
CA ALA A 80 -4.46 -8.36 -1.89
C ALA A 80 -3.97 -7.89 -0.53
N ARG A 81 -2.90 -8.49 -0.03
CA ARG A 81 -2.20 -8.02 1.16
C ARG A 81 -0.82 -7.48 0.76
N LEU A 82 -0.52 -6.27 1.21
CA LEU A 82 0.76 -5.61 0.99
C LEU A 82 1.47 -5.39 2.31
N LEU A 83 2.78 -5.61 2.32
CA LEU A 83 3.67 -5.30 3.43
C LEU A 83 3.76 -3.78 3.67
N PRO A 84 4.33 -3.34 4.80
CA PRO A 84 4.45 -1.91 5.11
C PRO A 84 5.31 -1.11 4.13
N ASP A 85 6.06 -1.79 3.26
CA ASP A 85 6.84 -1.17 2.18
C ASP A 85 6.05 -1.08 0.85
N GLY A 86 4.82 -1.60 0.80
CA GLY A 86 3.95 -1.60 -0.37
C GLY A 86 4.20 -2.74 -1.35
N SER A 87 5.08 -3.69 -1.05
CA SER A 87 5.21 -4.95 -1.80
C SER A 87 4.12 -5.95 -1.40
N LEU A 88 3.76 -6.89 -2.29
CA LEU A 88 2.81 -7.97 -1.95
C LEU A 88 3.39 -8.86 -0.85
N ASP A 89 2.56 -9.23 0.13
CA ASP A 89 2.91 -10.16 1.20
C ASP A 89 2.88 -11.60 0.68
N PRO A 90 4.02 -12.25 0.40
CA PRO A 90 4.04 -13.58 -0.20
C PRO A 90 3.49 -14.67 0.74
N SER A 91 3.28 -14.37 2.02
CA SER A 91 2.69 -15.30 2.99
C SER A 91 1.16 -15.32 2.95
N PHE A 92 0.53 -14.38 2.23
CA PHE A 92 -0.91 -14.28 2.12
C PHE A 92 -1.40 -14.88 0.80
N GLY A 93 -2.25 -15.91 0.86
CA GLY A 93 -2.84 -16.51 -0.34
C GLY A 93 -1.80 -17.04 -1.33
N GLU A 94 -2.00 -16.75 -2.61
CA GLU A 94 -1.06 -17.02 -3.69
C GLU A 94 -0.31 -15.72 -4.02
N GLU A 95 0.96 -15.64 -3.58
CA GLU A 95 1.85 -14.49 -3.81
C GLU A 95 1.26 -13.14 -3.37
N GLY A 96 0.51 -13.12 -2.27
CA GLY A 96 -0.14 -11.92 -1.73
C GLY A 96 -1.55 -11.68 -2.23
N LEU A 97 -2.09 -12.58 -3.06
CA LEU A 97 -3.39 -12.44 -3.71
C LEU A 97 -4.33 -13.59 -3.34
N VAL A 98 -5.61 -13.24 -3.24
CA VAL A 98 -6.71 -14.19 -3.12
C VAL A 98 -7.82 -13.72 -4.04
N MET A 99 -8.34 -14.62 -4.87
CA MET A 99 -9.51 -14.36 -5.69
C MET A 99 -10.59 -15.36 -5.34
N THR A 100 -11.81 -14.88 -5.08
CA THR A 100 -12.96 -15.75 -4.82
C THR A 100 -14.11 -15.35 -5.68
N ARG A 101 -14.61 -16.35 -6.42
CA ARG A 101 -15.69 -16.19 -7.37
C ARG A 101 -16.99 -16.71 -6.77
N PHE A 102 -17.97 -15.85 -6.67
CA PHE A 102 -19.29 -16.16 -6.10
C PHE A 102 -20.38 -16.33 -7.17
N SER A 103 -20.15 -15.82 -8.38
CA SER A 103 -21.05 -15.99 -9.52
C SER A 103 -20.26 -16.17 -10.80
N THR A 104 -20.90 -16.70 -11.85
CA THR A 104 -20.33 -16.74 -13.21
C THR A 104 -21.04 -15.79 -14.17
N ASP A 105 -22.08 -15.11 -13.71
CA ASP A 105 -22.88 -14.21 -14.54
C ASP A 105 -22.20 -12.83 -14.67
N ALA A 106 -21.94 -12.46 -15.93
CA ALA A 106 -21.25 -11.24 -16.32
C ALA A 106 -22.12 -9.97 -16.22
N ASP A 107 -23.44 -10.12 -16.17
CA ASP A 107 -24.36 -8.99 -16.13
C ASP A 107 -24.61 -8.48 -14.70
N LEU A 108 -24.06 -9.17 -13.69
CA LEU A 108 -24.20 -8.80 -12.29
C LEU A 108 -23.17 -7.75 -11.85
N PRO A 109 -23.58 -6.71 -11.11
CA PRO A 109 -22.65 -5.84 -10.42
C PRO A 109 -21.89 -6.65 -9.35
N ASN A 110 -20.58 -6.40 -9.26
CA ASN A 110 -19.67 -7.03 -8.31
C ASN A 110 -18.92 -5.92 -7.61
N ALA A 111 -19.20 -5.70 -6.33
CA ALA A 111 -18.53 -4.64 -5.58
C ALA A 111 -18.34 -5.04 -4.12
N PRO A 112 -17.10 -5.36 -3.70
CA PRO A 112 -16.77 -5.34 -2.29
C PRO A 112 -16.74 -3.89 -1.82
N TRP A 113 -17.52 -3.54 -0.81
CA TRP A 113 -17.65 -2.17 -0.32
C TRP A 113 -16.83 -1.90 0.93
N SER A 114 -16.47 -2.95 1.67
CA SER A 114 -15.77 -2.81 2.92
C SER A 114 -14.85 -3.99 3.18
N VAL A 115 -13.70 -3.67 3.77
CA VAL A 115 -12.81 -4.65 4.38
C VAL A 115 -12.41 -4.15 5.76
N GLY A 116 -12.38 -5.05 6.74
CA GLY A 116 -11.99 -4.74 8.11
C GLY A 116 -11.46 -5.96 8.86
N PRO A 117 -10.80 -5.76 10.01
CA PRO A 117 -10.18 -6.83 10.75
C PRO A 117 -11.24 -7.64 11.49
N ARG A 118 -10.99 -8.93 11.68
CA ARG A 118 -11.82 -9.80 12.52
C ARG A 118 -11.15 -10.07 13.86
N LEU A 119 -11.96 -10.11 14.93
CA LEU A 119 -11.50 -10.51 16.26
C LEU A 119 -11.05 -11.98 16.24
N GLY A 120 -9.80 -12.25 16.61
CA GLY A 120 -9.20 -13.60 16.54
C GLY A 120 -8.40 -13.89 15.27
N GLY A 121 -8.20 -12.91 14.40
CA GLY A 121 -7.37 -13.00 13.20
C GLY A 121 -8.20 -12.91 11.92
N GLY A 122 -7.57 -12.49 10.83
CA GLY A 122 -8.17 -12.38 9.52
C GLY A 122 -8.95 -11.09 9.23
N TYR A 123 -9.66 -11.11 8.10
CA TYR A 123 -10.37 -9.97 7.55
C TYR A 123 -11.80 -10.34 7.15
N LEU A 124 -12.74 -9.44 7.40
CA LEU A 124 -14.10 -9.51 6.89
C LEU A 124 -14.20 -8.62 5.66
N VAL A 125 -14.72 -9.18 4.57
CA VAL A 125 -15.04 -8.44 3.34
C VAL A 125 -16.54 -8.49 3.14
N ALA A 126 -17.14 -7.32 2.96
CA ALA A 126 -18.57 -7.18 2.72
C ALA A 126 -18.80 -6.48 1.39
N GLY A 127 -19.76 -6.98 0.61
CA GLY A 127 -20.05 -6.47 -0.72
C GLY A 127 -21.40 -6.95 -1.25
N GLU A 128 -21.63 -6.63 -2.52
CA GLU A 128 -22.80 -7.06 -3.27
C GLU A 128 -22.41 -7.90 -4.49
N ILE A 129 -23.26 -8.89 -4.78
CA ILE A 129 -23.24 -9.73 -5.96
C ILE A 129 -24.72 -9.98 -6.25
N CYS A 130 -25.26 -9.46 -7.36
CA CYS A 130 -26.70 -9.56 -7.58
C CYS A 130 -27.15 -11.02 -7.76
N ASP A 131 -28.38 -11.29 -7.32
CA ASP A 131 -29.02 -12.60 -7.08
C ASP A 131 -28.78 -13.26 -5.70
N ALA A 132 -28.05 -12.58 -4.80
CA ALA A 132 -28.08 -12.87 -3.35
C ALA A 132 -28.13 -11.59 -2.51
N ASP A 133 -28.94 -11.61 -1.46
CA ASP A 133 -28.82 -10.70 -0.31
C ASP A 133 -27.35 -10.63 0.16
N TYR A 134 -26.92 -9.46 0.66
CA TYR A 134 -25.56 -9.10 1.13
C TYR A 134 -24.58 -10.27 1.35
N VAL A 135 -23.43 -10.26 0.67
CA VAL A 135 -22.38 -11.26 0.87
C VAL A 135 -21.40 -10.77 1.95
N VAL A 136 -21.28 -11.53 3.04
CA VAL A 136 -20.25 -11.36 4.07
C VAL A 136 -19.30 -12.54 4.02
N CYS A 137 -18.03 -12.30 3.72
CA CYS A 137 -16.99 -13.33 3.70
C CYS A 137 -16.00 -13.15 4.84
N GLU A 138 -15.66 -14.26 5.48
CA GLU A 138 -14.59 -14.35 6.47
C GLU A 138 -13.34 -14.94 5.82
N TRP A 139 -12.24 -14.21 5.89
CA TRP A 139 -10.91 -14.65 5.49
C TRP A 139 -10.03 -14.81 6.72
N VAL A 140 -9.39 -15.96 6.90
CA VAL A 140 -8.42 -16.19 7.98
C VAL A 140 -7.05 -15.71 7.51
N SER A 141 -6.39 -14.83 8.27
CA SER A 141 -4.97 -14.54 8.07
C SER A 141 -4.16 -15.62 8.75
N ALA A 142 -3.26 -16.29 8.04
CA ALA A 142 -2.31 -17.21 8.67
C ALA A 142 -1.44 -16.45 9.69
N ALA A 143 -1.15 -17.11 10.81
CA ALA A 143 -0.35 -16.59 11.91
C ALA A 143 1.16 -16.57 11.60
#